data_AF-A0A7J8G1W7-F1
#
_entry.id   AF-A0A7J8G1W7-F1
#
_cell.length_a   1.000
_cell.length_b   1.000
_cell.length_c   1.000
_cell.angle_alpha   90.00
_cell.angle_beta   90.00
_cell.angle_gamma   90.00
#
_symmetry.space_group_name_H-M   'P 1'
#
loop_
_entity.id
_entity.type
_entity.pdbx_description
1 polymer ?
#
loop_
_entity_poly.entity_id
_entity_poly.type
_entity_poly.pdbx_seq_one_letter_code
_entity_poly.pdbx_strand_id
1 'polypeptide(L)'
;MLRICTRYTPEQDTMTFSDGLTLNRTQMHNAGFGPLTDLVFAFAGQLLPLEMDDTETGLLSAICLICGDRMDLEEPEKVDKLQEPLLEALRLYARRRRPSQPYMFPRMLMKITDLRGISTKGAERAITLKMEIPGPMPPLIREMLENPEMFEDDSSQTSAHPKASSEDEVLGGQGKGGRSPQPDQGP
;
A
#
# COMPACT_ATOMS: atom_id res chain seq x y z
N MET A 1 0.74 8.80 7.30
CA MET A 1 0.75 8.60 8.77
C MET A 1 1.86 9.39 9.47
N LEU A 2 3.16 9.13 9.22
CA LEU A 2 4.25 9.83 9.93
C LEU A 2 4.10 11.37 9.96
N ARG A 3 3.84 11.98 8.80
CA ARG A 3 3.70 13.43 8.65
C ARG A 3 2.60 14.07 9.52
N ILE A 4 1.48 13.38 9.75
CA ILE A 4 0.42 13.93 10.61
C ILE A 4 0.79 13.77 12.09
N CYS A 5 1.46 12.67 12.45
CA CYS A 5 1.91 12.41 13.82
C CYS A 5 3.00 13.40 14.28
N THR A 6 3.87 13.86 13.38
CA THR A 6 4.86 14.91 13.70
C THR A 6 4.26 16.31 13.81
N ARG A 7 2.96 16.49 13.54
CA ARG A 7 2.20 17.74 13.71
C ARG A 7 1.19 17.67 14.84
N TYR A 8 1.46 16.81 15.82
CA TYR A 8 0.70 16.71 17.05
C TYR A 8 1.11 17.81 18.02
N THR A 9 0.13 18.52 18.59
CA THR A 9 0.31 19.57 19.59
C THR A 9 -0.17 19.05 20.95
N PRO A 10 0.73 18.63 21.85
CA PRO A 10 0.37 17.95 23.10
C PRO A 10 -0.48 18.80 24.03
N GLU A 11 -0.26 20.11 24.06
CA GLU A 11 -0.94 21.06 24.94
C GLU A 11 -2.43 21.15 24.65
N GLN A 12 -2.82 20.88 23.41
CA GLN A 12 -4.20 20.98 22.94
C GLN A 12 -4.81 19.62 22.59
N ASP A 13 -4.05 18.53 22.64
CA ASP A 13 -4.40 17.20 22.11
C ASP A 13 -4.98 17.29 20.67
N THR A 14 -4.28 18.03 19.79
CA THR A 14 -4.69 18.27 18.40
C THR A 14 -3.64 17.87 17.38
N MET A 15 -4.08 17.58 16.15
CA MET A 15 -3.21 17.34 14.99
C MET A 15 -3.54 18.32 13.88
N THR A 16 -2.51 18.83 13.22
CA THR A 16 -2.66 19.80 12.12
C THR A 16 -2.32 19.17 10.77
N PHE A 17 -3.31 19.14 9.88
CA PHE A 17 -3.17 18.72 8.49
C PHE A 17 -2.36 19.73 7.69
N SER A 18 -1.98 19.35 6.47
CA SER A 18 -1.04 20.15 5.67
C SER A 18 -1.69 21.33 4.95
N ASP A 19 -3.02 21.34 4.91
CA ASP A 19 -3.85 22.48 4.53
C ASP A 19 -4.08 23.47 5.70
N GLY A 20 -3.55 23.17 6.89
CA GLY A 20 -3.74 23.98 8.09
C GLY A 20 -4.97 23.62 8.90
N LEU A 21 -5.77 22.62 8.51
CA LEU A 21 -6.90 22.16 9.31
C LEU A 21 -6.37 21.50 10.60
N THR A 22 -6.76 22.04 11.75
CA THR A 22 -6.41 21.47 13.07
C THR A 22 -7.61 20.77 13.66
N LEU A 23 -7.45 19.48 13.97
CA LEU A 23 -8.50 18.65 14.57
C LEU A 23 -8.07 18.10 15.93
N ASN A 24 -8.96 18.17 16.91
CA ASN A 24 -8.81 17.43 18.16
C ASN A 24 -9.10 15.93 17.95
N ARG A 25 -8.87 15.11 18.98
CA ARG A 25 -9.10 13.66 18.95
C ARG A 25 -10.50 13.27 18.47
N THR A 26 -11.55 13.89 19.01
CA THR A 26 -12.93 13.59 18.63
C THR A 26 -13.23 13.95 17.17
N GLN A 27 -12.72 15.10 16.71
CA GLN A 27 -12.86 15.53 15.33
C GLN A 27 -12.10 14.61 14.37
N MET A 28 -10.88 14.19 14.72
CA MET A 28 -10.10 13.21 13.97
C MET A 28 -10.86 11.89 13.82
N HIS A 29 -11.44 11.39 14.91
CA HIS A 29 -12.26 10.17 14.90
C HIS A 29 -13.43 10.28 13.91
N ASN A 30 -14.17 11.39 13.99
CA ASN A 30 -15.35 11.62 13.16
C ASN A 30 -15.00 11.98 11.70
N ALA A 31 -13.77 12.43 11.44
CA ALA A 31 -13.25 12.72 10.10
C ALA A 31 -12.81 11.46 9.33
N GLY A 32 -13.20 10.27 9.79
CA GLY A 32 -12.98 9.01 9.09
C GLY A 32 -11.83 8.15 9.63
N PHE A 33 -11.00 8.67 10.55
CA PHE A 33 -9.99 7.82 11.21
C PHE A 33 -10.64 6.76 12.12
N GLY A 34 -11.78 7.08 12.74
CA GLY A 34 -12.51 6.13 13.59
C GLY A 34 -11.60 5.50 14.66
N PRO A 35 -11.61 4.16 14.83
CA PRO A 35 -10.76 3.45 15.81
C PRO A 35 -9.25 3.66 15.64
N LEU A 36 -8.78 4.06 14.45
CA LEU A 36 -7.37 4.34 14.19
C LEU A 36 -6.87 5.56 14.96
N THR A 37 -7.77 6.45 15.36
CA THR A 37 -7.44 7.73 16.02
C THR A 37 -6.54 7.54 17.22
N ASP A 38 -6.90 6.66 18.15
CA ASP A 38 -6.12 6.47 19.38
C ASP A 38 -4.72 5.93 19.10
N LEU A 39 -4.59 5.07 18.09
CA LEU A 39 -3.30 4.55 17.67
C LEU A 39 -2.40 5.64 17.08
N VAL A 40 -2.96 6.54 16.27
CA VAL A 40 -2.23 7.67 15.67
C VAL A 40 -1.77 8.65 16.73
N PHE A 41 -2.64 9.01 17.67
CA PHE A 41 -2.28 9.90 18.78
C PHE A 41 -1.27 9.26 19.73
N ALA A 42 -1.43 7.98 20.06
CA ALA A 42 -0.47 7.25 20.88
C ALA A 42 0.92 7.24 20.23
N PHE A 43 0.99 6.96 18.93
CA PHE A 43 2.25 6.99 18.19
C PHE A 43 2.84 8.40 18.11
N ALA A 44 2.02 9.42 17.86
CA ALA A 44 2.47 10.81 17.88
C ALA A 44 3.09 11.18 19.24
N GLY A 45 2.46 10.77 20.34
CA GLY A 45 3.00 10.92 21.69
C GLY A 45 4.37 10.25 21.88
N GLN A 46 4.60 9.10 21.23
CA GLN A 46 5.90 8.42 21.26
C GLN A 46 6.98 9.11 20.43
N LEU A 47 6.61 9.99 19.49
CA LEU A 47 7.57 10.77 18.70
C LEU A 47 8.06 12.00 19.48
N LEU A 48 7.28 12.54 20.41
CA LEU A 48 7.63 13.75 21.18
C LEU A 48 9.00 13.66 21.87
N PRO A 49 9.36 12.56 22.57
CA PRO A 49 10.66 12.46 23.25
C PRO A 49 11.85 12.35 22.31
N LEU A 50 11.63 12.19 21.00
CA LEU A 50 12.70 12.20 20.00
C LEU A 50 13.06 13.62 19.58
N GLU A 51 12.17 14.59 19.80
CA GLU A 51 12.37 16.01 19.46
C GLU A 51 12.90 16.19 18.02
N MET A 52 12.35 15.39 17.09
CA MET A 52 12.78 15.37 15.69
C MET A 52 12.56 16.73 15.07
N ASP A 53 13.55 17.22 14.33
CA ASP A 53 13.34 18.38 13.45
C ASP A 53 12.85 17.93 12.07
N ASP A 54 12.67 18.91 11.19
CA ASP A 54 12.25 18.68 9.81
C ASP A 54 13.26 17.85 9.02
N THR A 55 14.56 17.93 9.34
CA THR A 55 15.61 17.16 8.67
C THR A 55 15.50 15.68 9.02
N GLU A 56 15.39 15.38 10.32
CA GLU A 56 15.23 14.00 10.81
C GLU A 56 13.90 13.40 10.34
N THR A 57 12.82 14.18 10.38
CA THR A 57 11.51 13.76 9.87
C THR A 57 11.54 13.49 8.36
N GLY A 58 12.22 14.35 7.59
CA GLY A 58 12.39 14.18 6.15
C GLY A 58 13.20 12.94 5.81
N LEU A 59 14.33 12.72 6.49
CA LEU A 59 15.16 11.53 6.33
C LEU A 59 14.39 10.26 6.71
N LEU A 60 13.66 10.27 7.83
CA LEU A 60 12.86 9.12 8.26
C LEU A 60 11.75 8.81 7.25
N SER A 61 11.12 9.86 6.68
CA SER A 61 10.12 9.70 5.61
C SER A 61 10.72 9.11 4.35
N ALA A 62 11.92 9.56 3.96
CA ALA A 62 12.65 9.03 2.80
C ALA A 62 13.05 7.56 3.01
N ILE A 63 13.53 7.19 4.20
CA ILE A 63 13.83 5.79 4.55
C ILE A 63 12.57 4.92 4.49
N CYS A 64 11.41 5.42 4.95
CA CYS A 64 10.14 4.70 4.86
C CYS A 64 9.67 4.49 3.40
N LEU A 65 10.00 5.43 2.51
CA LEU A 65 9.64 5.39 1.10
C LEU A 65 10.56 4.45 0.31
N ILE A 66 11.87 4.62 0.47
CA ILE A 66 12.91 3.85 -0.23
C ILE A 66 13.18 2.60 0.60
N CYS A 67 12.42 1.52 0.40
CA CYS A 67 12.54 0.31 1.20
C CYS A 67 12.51 -0.92 0.30
N GLY A 68 13.57 -1.75 0.31
CA GLY A 68 13.70 -2.91 -0.58
C GLY A 68 12.82 -4.11 -0.22
N ASP A 69 12.09 -4.04 0.90
CA ASP A 69 11.15 -5.08 1.33
C ASP A 69 9.73 -4.91 0.76
N ARG A 70 9.53 -3.97 -0.17
CA ARG A 70 8.27 -3.83 -0.90
C ARG A 70 8.11 -5.01 -1.85
N MET A 71 6.89 -5.54 -1.89
CA MET A 71 6.51 -6.55 -2.88
C MET A 71 6.65 -5.97 -4.29
N ASP A 72 6.94 -6.85 -5.25
CA ASP A 72 6.93 -6.56 -6.69
C ASP A 72 7.96 -5.52 -7.15
N LEU A 73 9.00 -5.28 -6.36
CA LEU A 73 10.17 -4.55 -6.82
C LEU A 73 10.93 -5.40 -7.84
N GLU A 74 11.16 -4.83 -9.03
CA GLU A 74 12.01 -5.46 -10.06
C GLU A 74 13.47 -5.60 -9.59
N GLU A 75 13.98 -4.58 -8.88
CA GLU A 75 15.39 -4.50 -8.47
C GLU A 75 15.54 -4.12 -6.98
N PRO A 76 15.11 -4.97 -6.03
CA PRO A 76 15.10 -4.68 -4.59
C PRO A 76 16.49 -4.33 -4.06
N GLU A 77 17.55 -5.00 -4.55
CA GLU A 77 18.93 -4.71 -4.15
C GLU A 77 19.38 -3.29 -4.50
N LYS A 78 18.87 -2.71 -5.61
CA LYS A 78 19.17 -1.31 -5.95
C LYS A 78 18.46 -0.35 -5.02
N VAL A 79 17.24 -0.68 -4.60
CA VAL A 79 16.48 0.12 -3.62
C VAL A 79 17.20 0.12 -2.26
N ASP A 80 17.71 -1.03 -1.82
CA ASP A 80 18.50 -1.11 -0.58
C ASP A 80 19.77 -0.23 -0.66
N LYS A 81 20.51 -0.32 -1.76
CA LYS A 81 21.68 0.54 -2.01
C LYS A 81 21.34 2.03 -2.03
N LEU A 82 20.14 2.40 -2.51
CA LEU A 82 19.65 3.78 -2.47
C LEU A 82 19.26 4.21 -1.05
N GLN A 83 18.83 3.29 -0.19
CA GLN A 83 18.47 3.57 1.20
C GLN A 83 19.71 3.78 2.09
N GLU A 84 20.80 3.07 1.84
CA GLU A 84 22.07 3.16 2.61
C GLU A 84 22.55 4.60 2.90
N PRO A 85 22.68 5.51 1.90
CA PRO A 85 23.12 6.87 2.17
C PRO A 85 22.13 7.67 3.02
N LEU A 86 20.82 7.36 2.99
CA LEU A 86 19.82 8.01 3.82
C LEU A 86 19.95 7.59 5.29
N LEU A 87 20.20 6.30 5.54
CA LEU A 87 20.46 5.77 6.87
C LEU A 87 21.73 6.40 7.47
N GLU A 88 22.80 6.47 6.69
CA GLU A 88 24.05 7.07 7.15
C GLU A 88 23.90 8.59 7.37
N ALA A 89 23.17 9.29 6.50
CA ALA A 89 22.85 10.71 6.69
C ALA A 89 22.09 10.94 8.01
N LEU A 90 21.05 10.16 8.29
CA LEU A 90 20.28 10.26 9.54
C LEU A 90 21.17 9.98 10.76
N ARG A 91 22.02 8.95 10.69
CA ARG A 91 22.96 8.60 11.76
C ARG A 91 23.93 9.74 12.07
N LEU A 92 24.58 10.27 11.03
CA LEU A 92 25.56 11.35 11.16
C LEU A 92 24.90 12.64 11.67
N TYR A 93 23.72 12.98 11.14
CA TYR A 93 22.98 14.16 11.54
C TYR A 93 22.55 14.08 13.02
N ALA A 94 21.92 12.97 13.43
CA ALA A 94 21.49 12.75 14.80
C ALA A 94 22.65 12.82 15.79
N ARG A 95 23.79 12.22 15.46
CA ARG A 95 25.00 12.22 16.30
C ARG A 95 25.63 13.60 16.41
N ARG A 96 25.59 14.41 15.34
CA ARG A 96 26.06 15.81 15.38
C ARG A 96 25.15 16.70 16.22
N ARG A 97 23.84 16.56 16.08
CA ARG A 97 22.85 17.37 16.82
C ARG A 97 22.78 16.99 18.30
N ARG A 98 22.91 15.70 18.63
CA ARG A 98 22.83 15.19 20.01
C ARG A 98 24.02 14.26 20.35
N PRO A 99 25.26 14.80 20.49
CA PRO A 99 26.44 13.98 20.74
C PRO A 99 26.39 13.16 22.04
N SER A 100 25.66 13.65 23.04
CA SER A 100 25.45 12.98 24.33
C SER A 100 24.37 11.89 24.30
N GLN A 101 23.65 11.73 23.18
CA GLN A 101 22.52 10.80 23.05
C GLN A 101 22.74 9.82 21.89
N PRO A 102 23.72 8.90 22.00
CA PRO A 102 24.12 8.02 20.91
C PRO A 102 23.01 7.08 20.42
N TYR A 103 21.99 6.84 21.25
CA TYR A 103 20.87 5.96 20.95
C TYR A 103 19.74 6.65 20.17
N MET A 104 19.85 7.92 19.79
CA MET A 104 18.78 8.62 19.07
C MET A 104 18.55 8.06 17.67
N PHE A 105 19.61 7.75 16.93
CA PHE A 105 19.49 7.08 15.63
C PHE A 105 18.71 5.76 15.70
N PRO A 106 19.11 4.76 16.52
CA PRO A 106 18.36 3.51 16.59
C PRO A 106 16.93 3.71 17.13
N ARG A 107 16.71 4.65 18.08
CA ARG A 107 15.36 4.96 18.57
C ARG A 107 14.44 5.51 17.47
N MET A 108 14.94 6.37 16.60
CA MET A 108 14.19 6.86 15.43
C MET A 108 13.88 5.72 14.45
N LEU A 109 14.86 4.85 14.17
CA LEU A 109 14.64 3.70 13.29
C LEU A 109 13.58 2.73 13.83
N MET A 110 13.54 2.46 15.14
CA MET A 110 12.50 1.60 15.73
C MET A 110 11.08 2.13 15.48
N LYS A 111 10.91 3.46 15.36
CA LYS A 111 9.60 4.05 15.05
C LYS A 111 9.12 3.73 13.64
N ILE A 112 10.01 3.37 12.71
CA ILE A 112 9.62 2.89 11.38
C ILE A 112 8.84 1.58 11.50
N THR A 113 9.30 0.65 12.35
CA THR A 113 8.62 -0.63 12.57
C THR A 113 7.23 -0.42 13.19
N ASP A 114 7.14 0.44 14.20
CA ASP A 114 5.85 0.81 14.81
C ASP A 114 4.92 1.43 13.75
N LEU A 115 5.44 2.34 12.92
CA LEU A 115 4.69 3.02 11.86
C LEU A 115 4.14 2.05 10.80
N ARG A 116 4.87 0.98 10.47
CA ARG A 116 4.40 -0.04 9.52
C ARG A 116 3.11 -0.69 10.01
N GLY A 117 3.05 -1.12 11.27
CA GLY A 117 1.85 -1.71 11.85
C GLY A 117 0.65 -0.75 11.88
N ILE A 118 0.90 0.53 12.14
CA ILE A 118 -0.12 1.59 12.07
C ILE A 118 -0.60 1.80 10.63
N SER A 119 0.31 1.75 9.67
CA SER A 119 0.00 1.96 8.25
C SER A 119 -0.85 0.82 7.69
N THR A 120 -0.62 -0.43 8.10
CA THR A 120 -1.49 -1.57 7.77
C THR A 120 -2.93 -1.36 8.24
N LYS A 121 -3.11 -1.00 9.53
CA LYS A 121 -4.44 -0.66 10.07
C LYS A 121 -5.05 0.56 9.39
N GLY A 122 -4.22 1.50 8.95
CA GLY A 122 -4.64 2.66 8.16
C GLY A 122 -5.19 2.28 6.79
N ALA A 123 -4.55 1.33 6.10
CA ALA A 123 -5.03 0.80 4.83
C ALA A 123 -6.37 0.07 4.99
N GLU A 124 -6.50 -0.80 6.00
CA GLU A 124 -7.77 -1.46 6.36
C GLU A 124 -8.88 -0.44 6.65
N ARG A 125 -8.55 0.63 7.40
CA ARG A 125 -9.51 1.71 7.68
C ARG A 125 -9.91 2.45 6.41
N ALA A 126 -8.99 2.72 5.50
CA ALA A 126 -9.30 3.40 4.24
C ALA A 126 -10.27 2.58 3.36
N ILE A 127 -10.12 1.25 3.34
CA ILE A 127 -11.04 0.33 2.64
C ILE A 127 -12.45 0.38 3.25
N THR A 128 -12.55 0.27 4.58
CA THR A 128 -13.87 0.32 5.26
C THR A 128 -14.52 1.70 5.13
N LEU A 129 -13.74 2.77 5.24
CA LEU A 129 -14.22 4.13 5.09
C LEU A 129 -14.80 4.38 3.69
N LYS A 130 -14.24 3.77 2.64
CA LYS A 130 -14.81 3.81 1.27
C LYS A 130 -16.26 3.32 1.22
N MET A 131 -16.63 2.37 2.08
CA MET A 131 -18.00 1.84 2.17
C MET A 131 -18.92 2.71 3.02
N GLU A 132 -18.37 3.57 3.89
CA GLU A 132 -19.11 4.42 4.82
C GLU A 132 -19.40 5.82 4.27
N ILE A 133 -18.53 6.38 3.41
CA ILE A 133 -18.70 7.74 2.91
C ILE A 133 -19.74 7.78 1.77
N PRO A 134 -20.77 8.66 1.85
CA PRO A 134 -21.63 8.93 0.71
C PRO A 134 -20.89 9.73 -0.36
N GLY A 135 -20.83 9.19 -1.58
CA GLY A 135 -20.24 9.84 -2.74
C GLY A 135 -18.99 9.14 -3.29
N PRO A 136 -18.53 9.51 -4.50
CA PRO A 136 -17.38 8.88 -5.12
C PRO A 136 -16.09 9.30 -4.39
N MET A 137 -15.24 8.32 -4.10
CA MET A 137 -13.90 8.55 -3.57
C MET A 137 -13.05 9.35 -4.59
N PRO A 138 -12.24 10.34 -4.14
CA PRO A 138 -11.37 11.10 -5.04
C PRO A 138 -10.47 10.17 -5.89
N PRO A 139 -10.25 10.46 -7.19
CA PRO A 139 -9.60 9.54 -8.13
C PRO A 139 -8.23 9.02 -7.67
N LEU A 140 -7.37 9.91 -7.16
CA LEU A 140 -6.04 9.52 -6.68
C LEU A 140 -6.11 8.62 -5.45
N ILE A 141 -7.02 8.90 -4.51
CA ILE A 141 -7.20 8.05 -3.32
C ILE A 141 -7.74 6.69 -3.73
N ARG A 142 -8.67 6.69 -4.67
CA ARG A 142 -9.22 5.47 -5.26
C ARG A 142 -8.12 4.63 -5.90
N GLU A 143 -7.31 5.22 -6.77
CA GLU A 143 -6.16 4.55 -7.42
C GLU A 143 -5.15 4.01 -6.40
N MET A 144 -4.81 4.81 -5.39
CA MET A 144 -3.88 4.36 -4.33
C MET A 144 -4.43 3.21 -3.47
N LEU A 145 -5.76 3.08 -3.32
CA LEU A 145 -6.39 1.97 -2.60
C LEU A 145 -6.73 0.79 -3.50
N GLU A 146 -6.95 1.04 -4.79
CA GLU A 146 -7.22 0.09 -5.87
C GLU A 146 -5.97 -0.03 -6.74
N ASN A 147 -4.86 -0.54 -6.19
CA ASN A 147 -3.69 -0.85 -7.03
C ASN A 147 -3.90 -2.23 -7.72
N PRO A 148 -3.29 -2.49 -8.90
CA PRO A 148 -3.94 -3.02 -10.09
C PRO A 148 -3.87 -4.55 -10.22
N GLU A 149 -3.76 -5.28 -9.12
CA GLU A 149 -3.73 -6.77 -9.17
C GLU A 149 -5.08 -7.40 -9.55
N MET A 150 -6.07 -6.59 -9.93
CA MET A 150 -7.36 -7.06 -10.45
C MET A 150 -7.40 -7.15 -11.99
N PHE A 151 -6.31 -6.85 -12.71
CA PHE A 151 -6.27 -6.85 -14.18
C PHE A 151 -5.31 -7.87 -14.80
N GLU A 152 -5.18 -9.05 -14.19
CA GLU A 152 -4.71 -10.25 -14.89
C GLU A 152 -5.79 -11.34 -14.88
N ASP A 153 -6.91 -11.15 -15.58
CA ASP A 153 -7.61 -12.23 -16.32
C ASP A 153 -8.81 -11.68 -17.15
N ASP A 154 -8.55 -10.90 -18.21
CA ASP A 154 -9.48 -10.86 -19.37
C ASP A 154 -8.77 -10.37 -20.63
N SER A 155 -7.71 -11.07 -21.05
CA SER A 155 -7.23 -10.95 -22.43
C SER A 155 -6.37 -12.14 -22.85
N SER A 156 -7.01 -13.31 -22.98
CA SER A 156 -6.55 -14.31 -23.94
C SER A 156 -7.72 -14.93 -24.70
N GLN A 157 -8.51 -14.10 -25.39
CA GLN A 157 -9.07 -14.51 -26.67
C GLN A 157 -8.00 -14.31 -27.74
N THR A 158 -7.18 -15.33 -27.98
CA THR A 158 -6.43 -15.46 -29.22
C THR A 158 -7.02 -16.60 -30.03
N SER A 159 -7.77 -16.19 -31.05
CA SER A 159 -8.21 -17.00 -32.18
C SER A 159 -7.04 -17.79 -32.78
N ALA A 160 -7.15 -19.12 -32.83
CA ALA A 160 -6.27 -19.95 -33.64
C ALA A 160 -7.10 -20.73 -34.67
N HIS A 161 -6.99 -20.33 -35.93
CA HIS A 161 -7.41 -21.10 -37.11
C HIS A 161 -6.14 -21.48 -37.93
N PRO A 162 -6.22 -22.45 -38.86
CA PRO A 162 -5.64 -23.79 -38.71
C PRO A 162 -4.30 -23.97 -39.44
N LYS A 163 -3.54 -25.01 -39.08
CA LYS A 163 -2.43 -25.53 -39.91
C LYS A 163 -2.74 -26.94 -40.40
N ALA A 164 -2.63 -27.11 -41.71
CA ALA A 164 -2.71 -28.36 -42.46
C ALA A 164 -1.33 -29.05 -42.56
N SER A 165 -1.37 -30.26 -43.15
CA SER A 165 -0.30 -31.21 -43.57
C SER A 165 0.32 -32.05 -42.45
N SER A 166 0.51 -33.37 -42.54
CA SER A 166 0.11 -34.45 -43.47
C SER A 166 0.69 -35.77 -42.92
N GLU A 167 -0.02 -36.91 -43.10
CA GLU A 167 0.44 -38.32 -43.15
C GLU A 167 1.06 -38.90 -41.84
N ASP A 168 0.68 -40.07 -41.30
CA ASP A 168 0.64 -41.41 -41.90
C ASP A 168 -0.14 -42.43 -41.02
N GLU A 169 -0.61 -43.51 -41.67
CA GLU A 169 -0.95 -44.86 -41.15
C GLU A 169 -2.03 -45.05 -40.05
N VAL A 170 -2.87 -46.09 -39.97
CA VAL A 170 -3.49 -47.11 -40.85
C VAL A 170 -4.44 -47.94 -39.93
N LEU A 171 -5.47 -48.56 -40.52
CA LEU A 171 -6.25 -49.73 -40.06
C LEU A 171 -7.50 -49.61 -39.14
N GLY A 172 -8.63 -50.01 -39.73
CA GLY A 172 -9.75 -50.74 -39.09
C GLY A 172 -10.93 -49.86 -38.69
N GLY A 173 -12.18 -50.05 -39.14
CA GLY A 173 -12.82 -51.07 -39.95
C GLY A 173 -14.33 -50.98 -39.68
N GLN A 174 -15.16 -51.14 -40.72
CA GLN A 174 -16.60 -51.51 -40.71
C GLN A 174 -17.56 -50.64 -39.85
N GLY A 175 -18.70 -50.14 -40.32
CA GLY A 175 -19.50 -50.38 -41.50
C GLY A 175 -20.97 -50.05 -41.18
N LYS A 176 -21.72 -49.63 -42.21
CA LYS A 176 -23.21 -49.59 -42.32
C LYS A 176 -23.96 -48.69 -41.32
N GLY A 177 -24.59 -47.60 -41.77
CA GLY A 177 -25.89 -47.59 -42.47
C GLY A 177 -26.95 -47.10 -41.48
N GLY A 178 -27.98 -46.30 -41.77
CA GLY A 178 -28.48 -45.63 -42.95
C GLY A 178 -29.77 -44.89 -42.53
N ARG A 179 -30.17 -43.90 -43.33
CA ARG A 179 -31.53 -43.32 -43.50
C ARG A 179 -32.22 -42.53 -42.37
N SER A 180 -32.58 -41.30 -42.78
CA SER A 180 -33.55 -40.29 -42.30
C SER A 180 -35.01 -40.79 -42.15
N PRO A 181 -36.06 -39.97 -41.89
CA PRO A 181 -36.15 -38.56 -41.46
C PRO A 181 -37.21 -38.29 -40.32
N GLN A 182 -37.36 -37.01 -39.96
CA GLN A 182 -38.42 -36.28 -39.20
C GLN A 182 -39.88 -36.77 -39.43
N PRO A 183 -40.88 -36.44 -38.57
CA PRO A 183 -41.46 -35.09 -38.53
C PRO A 183 -42.06 -34.57 -37.21
N ASP A 184 -42.50 -33.33 -37.34
CA ASP A 184 -43.16 -32.33 -36.49
C ASP A 184 -44.61 -32.64 -36.03
N GLN A 185 -45.09 -31.88 -35.01
CA GLN A 185 -46.46 -31.65 -34.45
C GLN A 185 -46.38 -31.63 -32.90
N GLY A 186 -46.54 -30.53 -32.15
CA GLY A 186 -47.67 -29.59 -32.04
C GLY A 186 -48.64 -30.05 -30.91
N PRO A 187 -49.45 -29.19 -30.25
CA PRO A 187 -49.50 -27.72 -30.20
C PRO A 187 -48.76 -27.10 -29.00
#